data_AF-A0A6I5C4L4-F1
#
_entry.id   AF-A0A6I5C4L4-F1
#
_cell.length_a   1.000
_cell.length_b   1.000
_cell.length_c   1.000
_cell.angle_alpha   90.00
_cell.angle_beta   90.00
_cell.angle_gamma   90.00
#
_symmetry.space_group_name_H-M   'P 1'
#
loop_
_entity.id
_entity.type
_entity.pdbx_description
1 polymer ?
#
loop_
_entity_poly.entity_id
_entity_poly.type
_entity_poly.pdbx_seq_one_letter_code
_entity_poly.pdbx_strand_id
1 'polypeptide(L)' 'PDRGSQVLRAARQGETVWIYCKTNGTNVDGNHLWYLLADGTWAWGSARYIDNVGPAPRWC' A
#
# COMPACT_ATOMS: atom_id res chain seq x y z
N PRO A 1 7.78 -0.73 13.40
CA PRO A 1 8.09 -0.04 12.12
C PRO A 1 8.20 1.46 12.40
N ASP A 2 9.37 1.83 12.91
CA ASP A 2 9.57 3.07 13.63
C ASP A 2 10.34 4.05 12.75
N ARG A 3 9.72 5.20 12.52
CA ARG A 3 10.36 6.52 12.30
C ARG A 3 11.26 6.68 11.07
N GLY A 4 10.81 6.23 9.90
CA GLY A 4 11.50 6.53 8.63
C GLY A 4 10.65 6.46 7.37
N SER A 5 9.32 6.39 7.48
CA SER A 5 8.45 6.37 6.29
C SER A 5 8.34 7.78 5.72
N GLN A 6 9.26 8.13 4.82
CA GLN A 6 9.07 9.28 3.95
C GLN A 6 7.92 8.94 2.99
N VAL A 7 6.96 9.87 2.83
CA VAL A 7 5.92 9.72 1.81
C VAL A 7 6.63 9.80 0.46
N LEU A 8 6.96 8.65 -0.12
CA LEU A 8 7.71 8.57 -1.38
C LEU A 8 6.90 9.16 -2.54
N ARG A 9 5.60 8.88 -2.57
CA ARG A 9 4.66 9.45 -3.53
C ARG A 9 3.23 9.23 -3.03
N ALA A 10 2.39 10.25 -3.14
CA ALA A 10 0.94 10.08 -3.03
C ALA A 10 0.43 9.66 -4.41
N ALA A 11 -0.01 8.41 -4.56
CA ALA A 11 -0.75 8.01 -5.75
C ALA A 11 -2.00 8.89 -5.84
N ARG A 12 -2.23 9.50 -7.01
CA ARG A 12 -3.43 10.32 -7.19
C ARG A 12 -4.63 9.40 -7.37
N GLN A 13 -5.81 9.86 -6.95
CA GLN A 13 -7.05 9.12 -7.18
C GLN A 13 -7.21 8.87 -8.69
N GLY A 14 -7.27 7.59 -9.08
CA GLY A 14 -7.34 7.14 -10.47
C GLY A 14 -6.02 6.63 -11.08
N GLU A 15 -4.92 6.64 -10.34
CA GLU A 15 -3.65 6.02 -10.78
C GLU A 15 -3.66 4.51 -10.49
N THR A 16 -3.38 3.69 -11.51
CA THR A 16 -3.25 2.23 -11.35
C THR A 16 -1.85 1.89 -10.83
N VAL A 17 -1.78 1.32 -9.64
CA VAL A 17 -0.53 0.89 -9.01
C VAL A 17 -0.40 -0.63 -9.03
N TRP A 18 0.83 -1.14 -9.14
CA TRP A 18 1.11 -2.57 -9.02
C TRP A 18 1.39 -2.94 -7.57
N ILE A 19 0.59 -3.86 -7.03
CA ILE A 19 0.78 -4.38 -5.67
C ILE A 19 1.65 -5.64 -5.73
N TYR A 20 2.75 -5.66 -4.98
CA TYR A 20 3.63 -6.81 -4.86
C TYR A 20 3.18 -7.78 -3.77
N CYS A 21 2.91 -7.27 -2.57
CA CYS A 21 2.41 -8.06 -1.45
C CYS A 21 1.72 -7.17 -0.40
N LYS A 22 1.03 -7.81 0.56
CA LYS A 22 0.34 -7.14 1.68
C LYS A 22 0.99 -7.47 3.02
N THR A 23 0.94 -6.54 3.95
CA THR A 23 1.43 -6.71 5.33
C THR A 23 0.54 -5.99 6.34
N ASN A 24 0.75 -6.29 7.62
CA ASN A 24 0.15 -5.55 8.72
C ASN A 24 1.08 -4.40 9.13
N GLY A 25 0.53 -3.21 9.24
CA GLY A 25 1.25 -1.99 9.62
C GLY A 25 0.40 -1.11 10.52
N THR A 26 0.71 0.19 10.49
CA THR A 26 -0.02 1.20 11.29
C THR A 26 -1.50 1.18 10.95
N ASN A 27 -2.36 1.22 11.96
CA ASN A 27 -3.79 1.29 11.73
C ASN A 27 -4.15 2.66 11.11
N VAL A 28 -4.82 2.64 9.97
CA VAL A 28 -5.37 3.82 9.30
C VAL A 28 -6.87 3.63 9.19
N ASP A 29 -7.63 4.45 9.90
CA ASP A 29 -9.10 4.45 9.86
C ASP A 29 -9.71 3.05 10.09
N GLY A 30 -9.18 2.31 11.07
CA GLY A 30 -9.62 0.95 11.39
C GLY A 30 -8.96 -0.15 10.56
N ASN A 31 -8.24 0.16 9.48
CA ASN A 31 -7.56 -0.82 8.64
C ASN A 31 -6.04 -0.84 8.90
N HIS A 32 -5.52 -1.98 9.35
CA HIS A 32 -4.08 -2.18 9.56
C HIS A 32 -3.37 -2.80 8.35
N LEU A 33 -4.07 -3.06 7.24
CA LEU A 33 -3.47 -3.63 6.05
C LEU A 33 -2.77 -2.56 5.21
N TRP A 34 -1.58 -2.93 4.74
CA TRP A 34 -0.74 -2.14 3.86
C TRP A 34 -0.32 -2.96 2.66
N TYR A 35 -0.17 -2.30 1.53
CA TYR A 35 0.28 -2.87 0.27
C TYR A 35 1.63 -2.31 -0.12
N LEU A 36 2.55 -3.19 -0.48
CA LEU A 36 3.84 -2.84 -1.06
C LEU A 36 3.64 -2.59 -2.55
N LEU A 37 3.87 -1.37 -2.99
CA LEU A 37 3.74 -0.94 -4.38
C LEU A 37 5.06 -1.14 -5.13
N ALA A 38 4.97 -1.65 -6.36
CA ALA A 38 6.12 -1.95 -7.22
C ALA A 38 6.14 -1.16 -8.54
N ASP A 39 5.33 -0.10 -8.68
CA ASP A 39 5.13 0.58 -9.98
C ASP A 39 6.26 1.53 -10.42
N GLY A 40 7.35 1.62 -9.65
CA GLY A 40 8.49 2.49 -9.96
C GLY A 40 9.19 3.06 -8.73
N THR A 41 8.54 3.00 -7.57
CA THR A 41 9.20 3.29 -6.28
C THR A 41 8.64 2.36 -5.22
N TRP A 42 9.52 1.63 -4.53
CA TRP A 42 9.13 0.75 -3.42
C TRP A 42 8.52 1.58 -2.29
N ALA A 43 7.19 1.59 -2.22
CA ALA A 43 6.43 2.40 -1.28
C ALA A 43 5.29 1.59 -0.67
N TRP A 44 4.86 1.98 0.53
CA TRP A 44 3.73 1.36 1.21
C TRP A 44 2.49 2.25 1.06
N GLY A 45 1.42 1.67 0.53
CA GLY A 45 0.09 2.30 0.49
C GLY A 45 -0.85 1.63 1.48
N SER A 46 -1.67 2.41 2.18
CA SER A 46 -2.71 1.83 3.03
C SER A 46 -3.77 1.16 2.15
N ALA A 47 -4.12 -0.08 2.49
CA ALA A 47 -5.19 -0.82 1.82
C ALA A 47 -6.56 -0.14 1.95
N ARG A 48 -6.70 0.83 2.86
CA ARG A 48 -7.93 1.63 3.03
C ARG A 48 -8.29 2.45 1.79
N TYR A 49 -7.28 2.87 1.03
CA TYR A 49 -7.42 3.79 -0.12
C TYR A 49 -7.10 3.14 -1.47
N ILE A 50 -6.85 1.83 -1.49
CA ILE A 50 -6.45 1.11 -2.69
C ILE A 50 -7.48 0.01 -2.93
N ASP A 51 -8.23 0.17 -4.02
CA ASP A 51 -9.15 -0.85 -4.49
C ASP A 51 -8.39 -1.96 -5.22
N ASN A 52 -8.66 -3.20 -4.85
CA ASN A 52 -8.05 -4.35 -5.51
C ASN A 52 -8.75 -4.61 -6.85
N VAL A 53 -8.00 -4.49 -7.94
CA VAL A 53 -8.46 -4.94 -9.27
C VAL A 53 -7.96 -6.37 -9.48
N GLY A 54 -8.85 -7.34 -9.28
CA GLY A 54 -8.54 -8.77 -9.43
C GLY A 54 -8.25 -9.49 -8.09
N PRO A 55 -7.49 -10.60 -8.10
CA PRO A 55 -7.27 -11.42 -6.92
C PRO A 55 -6.48 -10.66 -5.84
N ALA A 56 -6.79 -10.96 -4.57
CA ALA A 56 -6.14 -10.31 -3.44
C ALA A 56 -4.61 -10.57 -3.44
N PRO A 57 -3.79 -9.57 -3.10
CA PRO A 57 -2.34 -9.73 -3.03
C PRO A 57 -1.92 -10.79 -2.01
N ARG A 58 -0.81 -11.47 -2.29
CA ARG A 58 -0.16 -12.40 -1.35
C ARG A 58 0.40 -11.65 -0.15
N TRP A 59 0.55 -12.34 0.98
CA TRP A 59 1.27 -11.81 2.13
C TRP A 59 2.77 -11.66 1.82
N CYS A 60 3.35 -10.57 2.33
CA CYS A 60 4.74 -10.54 2.74
C CYS A 60 4.79 -11.22 4.14
#